data_AF-A0A3R7EK82-F1
#
_entry.id   AF-A0A3R7EK82-F1
#
_cell.length_a   1.000
_cell.length_b   1.000
_cell.length_c   1.000
_cell.angle_alpha   90.00
_cell.angle_beta   90.00
_cell.angle_gamma   90.00
#
_symmetry.space_group_name_H-M   'P 1'
#
loop_
_entity.id
_entity.type
_entity.pdbx_description
1 polymer ?
#
loop_
_entity_poly.entity_id
_entity_poly.type
_entity_poly.pdbx_seq_one_letter_code
_entity_poly.pdbx_strand_id
1 'polypeptide(L)'
;MSNCDKCGFPLPEGAEYCPNCGSRVRIKPVPPKLPSVSIAKIIQAGVLGAFLSVMISSLSPPWLQLYFIPSFVSSVLVIFLFRARGIEESVTISFAVYLFADAILGGIIFGSLYVQSIPLSDAYRGYVLTFLDVAAYVFNPVSALIAAYIGNRLNSSIGKTEEPKRIDYRIKEEKEPGGIIYST
;
A
#
# COMPACT_ATOMS: atom_id res chain seq x y z
N MET A 1 10.90 -14.92 27.29
CA MET A 1 11.26 -14.66 28.70
C MET A 1 12.46 -13.75 28.73
N SER A 2 12.32 -12.54 29.29
CA SER A 2 13.44 -11.64 29.54
C SER A 2 14.01 -11.92 30.93
N ASN A 3 15.33 -11.89 31.06
CA ASN A 3 15.99 -11.98 32.35
C ASN A 3 16.27 -10.57 32.87
N CYS A 4 16.37 -10.42 34.18
CA CYS A 4 16.74 -9.16 34.80
C CYS A 4 18.21 -8.81 34.46
N ASP A 5 18.44 -7.63 33.90
CA ASP A 5 19.78 -7.14 33.55
C ASP A 5 20.72 -7.02 34.77
N LYS A 6 20.17 -6.91 35.98
CA LYS A 6 20.94 -6.70 37.22
C LYS A 6 21.28 -7.99 37.97
N CYS A 7 20.40 -8.98 37.95
CA CYS A 7 20.56 -10.20 38.76
C CYS A 7 20.36 -11.51 38.00
N GLY A 8 20.03 -11.47 36.71
CA GLY A 8 19.83 -12.65 35.87
C GLY A 8 18.54 -13.44 36.14
N PHE A 9 17.71 -13.01 37.11
CA PHE A 9 16.46 -13.69 37.45
C PHE A 9 15.47 -13.66 36.27
N PRO A 10 14.81 -14.78 35.91
CA PRO A 10 13.81 -14.83 34.85
C PRO A 10 12.57 -14.03 35.26
N LEU A 11 12.21 -13.03 34.47
CA LEU A 11 11.12 -12.13 34.80
C LEU A 11 9.77 -12.70 34.31
N PRO A 12 8.71 -12.65 35.15
CA PRO A 12 7.37 -12.95 34.69
C PRO A 12 6.87 -11.90 33.69
N GLU A 13 5.91 -12.27 32.83
CA GLU A 13 5.38 -11.38 31.79
C GLU A 13 4.72 -10.14 32.43
N GLY A 14 5.09 -8.94 31.94
CA GLY A 14 4.55 -7.67 32.44
C GLY A 14 5.14 -7.16 33.77
N ALA A 15 6.20 -7.76 34.31
CA ALA A 15 6.82 -7.30 35.56
C ALA A 15 7.47 -5.92 35.43
N GLU A 16 6.97 -4.92 36.15
CA GLU A 16 7.58 -3.58 36.21
C GLU A 16 8.84 -3.53 37.09
N TYR A 17 8.94 -4.45 38.06
CA TYR A 17 10.04 -4.57 39.00
C TYR A 17 10.47 -6.03 39.12
N CYS A 18 11.77 -6.27 39.29
CA CYS A 18 12.28 -7.61 39.52
C CYS A 18 11.89 -8.07 40.94
N PRO A 19 11.18 -9.21 41.10
CA PRO A 19 10.76 -9.69 42.42
C PRO A 19 11.94 -10.12 43.30
N ASN A 20 13.11 -10.39 42.70
CA ASN A 20 14.29 -10.84 43.43
C ASN A 20 15.18 -9.68 43.93
N CYS A 21 15.44 -8.67 43.10
CA CYS A 21 16.39 -7.61 43.43
C CYS A 21 15.78 -6.20 43.52
N GLY A 22 14.46 -6.07 43.31
CA GLY A 22 13.73 -4.81 43.36
C GLY A 22 14.08 -3.81 42.24
N SER A 23 14.94 -4.18 41.29
CA SER A 23 15.31 -3.27 40.19
C SER A 23 14.15 -3.12 39.23
N ARG A 24 13.86 -1.87 38.82
CA ARG A 24 12.86 -1.58 37.78
C ARG A 24 13.25 -2.25 36.47
N VAL A 25 12.34 -3.04 35.91
CA VAL A 25 12.53 -3.69 34.62
C VAL A 25 12.27 -2.65 33.54
N ARG A 26 13.31 -2.30 32.79
CA ARG A 26 13.15 -1.50 31.58
C ARG A 26 12.66 -2.42 30.47
N ILE A 27 11.39 -2.82 30.52
CA ILE A 27 10.75 -3.46 29.38
C ILE A 27 10.76 -2.40 28.29
N LYS A 28 11.61 -2.56 27.27
CA LYS A 28 11.44 -1.79 26.04
C LYS A 28 10.10 -2.24 25.49
N PRO A 29 9.03 -1.42 25.51
CA PRO A 29 7.84 -1.78 24.78
C PRO A 29 8.32 -1.98 23.34
N VAL A 30 8.15 -3.18 22.79
CA VAL A 30 8.27 -3.35 21.35
C VAL A 30 7.10 -2.54 20.81
N PRO A 31 7.32 -1.34 20.24
CA PRO A 31 6.21 -0.59 19.73
C PRO A 31 5.48 -1.48 18.72
N PRO A 32 4.15 -1.49 18.69
CA PRO A 32 3.44 -2.16 17.62
C PRO A 32 4.03 -1.65 16.31
N LYS A 33 4.47 -2.56 15.43
CA LYS A 33 4.93 -2.20 14.09
C LYS A 33 3.76 -1.50 13.39
N LEU A 34 3.68 -0.18 13.49
CA LEU A 34 2.85 0.58 12.59
C LEU A 34 3.38 0.26 11.19
N PRO A 35 2.51 -0.10 10.22
CA PRO A 35 2.94 -0.26 8.85
C PRO A 35 3.64 1.05 8.46
N SER A 36 4.94 0.96 8.16
CA SER A 36 5.80 2.09 7.82
C SER A 36 5.44 2.77 6.50
N VAL A 37 4.37 2.30 5.85
CA VAL A 37 3.80 2.88 4.65
C VAL A 37 2.59 3.69 5.06
N SER A 38 2.64 5.01 4.87
CA SER A 38 1.46 5.83 5.06
C SER A 38 0.41 5.39 4.06
N ILE A 39 -0.74 4.93 4.55
CA ILE A 39 -1.91 4.54 3.73
C ILE A 39 -2.23 5.62 2.69
N ALA A 40 -2.04 6.89 3.06
CA ALA A 40 -2.17 8.04 2.17
C ALA A 40 -1.30 7.93 0.90
N LYS A 41 -0.06 7.43 0.98
CA LYS A 41 0.80 7.22 -0.20
C LYS A 41 0.24 6.14 -1.11
N ILE A 42 -0.27 5.05 -0.54
CA ILE A 42 -0.89 3.97 -1.31
C ILE A 42 -2.13 4.49 -2.05
N ILE A 43 -2.98 5.24 -1.36
CA ILE A 43 -4.17 5.84 -1.96
C ILE A 43 -3.78 6.83 -3.05
N GLN A 44 -2.83 7.73 -2.78
CA GLN A 44 -2.35 8.72 -3.75
C GLN A 44 -1.78 8.06 -5.01
N ALA A 45 -0.93 7.03 -4.83
CA ALA A 45 -0.38 6.23 -5.92
C ALA A 45 -1.49 5.53 -6.71
N GLY A 46 -2.42 4.86 -6.02
CA GLY A 46 -3.57 4.20 -6.60
C GLY A 46 -4.41 5.13 -7.48
N VAL A 47 -4.80 6.29 -6.94
CA VAL A 47 -5.61 7.29 -7.66
C VAL A 47 -4.87 7.85 -8.87
N LEU A 48 -3.58 8.18 -8.72
CA LEU A 48 -2.77 8.70 -9.82
C LEU A 48 -2.62 7.66 -10.94
N GLY A 49 -2.38 6.40 -10.59
CA GLY A 49 -2.29 5.30 -11.57
C GLY A 49 -3.62 5.02 -12.25
N ALA A 50 -4.74 5.10 -11.52
CA ALA A 50 -6.06 4.95 -12.11
C ALA A 50 -6.39 6.07 -13.10
N PHE A 51 -6.08 7.32 -12.74
CA PHE A 51 -6.23 8.46 -13.65
C PHE A 51 -5.39 8.29 -14.92
N LEU A 52 -4.14 7.84 -14.79
CA LEU A 52 -3.29 7.52 -15.94
C LEU A 52 -3.89 6.41 -16.80
N SER A 53 -4.41 5.35 -16.18
CA SER A 53 -5.03 4.23 -16.90
C SER A 53 -6.23 4.71 -17.72
N VAL A 54 -7.12 5.49 -17.10
CA VAL A 54 -8.30 6.04 -17.76
C VAL A 54 -7.91 7.03 -18.86
N MET A 55 -6.90 7.87 -18.64
CA MET A 55 -6.36 8.75 -19.68
C MET A 55 -5.84 7.95 -20.88
N ILE A 56 -5.05 6.90 -20.65
CA ILE A 56 -4.52 6.04 -21.71
C ILE A 56 -5.67 5.37 -22.48
N SER A 57 -6.66 4.83 -21.77
CA SER A 57 -7.86 4.24 -22.37
C SER A 57 -8.64 5.26 -23.20
N SER A 58 -8.80 6.50 -22.71
CA SER A 58 -9.56 7.55 -23.37
C SER A 58 -8.86 8.17 -24.57
N LEU A 59 -7.52 8.18 -24.60
CA LEU A 59 -6.73 8.64 -25.74
C LEU A 59 -6.61 7.57 -26.83
N SER A 60 -6.95 6.33 -26.51
CA SER A 60 -6.84 5.21 -27.43
C SER A 60 -8.02 5.15 -28.38
N PRO A 61 -7.82 4.73 -29.65
CA PRO A 61 -8.90 4.62 -30.60
C PRO A 61 -10.00 3.63 -30.14
N PRO A 62 -11.30 3.91 -30.35
CA PRO A 62 -12.40 3.10 -29.82
C PRO A 62 -12.44 1.65 -30.32
N TRP A 63 -11.82 1.37 -31.48
CA TRP A 63 -11.72 0.01 -32.05
C TRP A 63 -10.60 -0.84 -31.42
N LEU A 64 -9.72 -0.23 -30.62
CA LEU A 64 -8.66 -0.94 -29.90
C LEU A 64 -9.13 -1.23 -28.47
N GLN A 65 -9.56 -2.46 -28.21
CA GLN A 65 -9.79 -2.94 -26.85
C GLN A 65 -8.43 -3.24 -26.20
N LEU A 66 -7.90 -2.28 -25.42
CA LEU A 66 -6.63 -2.45 -24.73
C LEU A 66 -6.71 -3.31 -23.45
N TYR A 67 -7.92 -3.77 -23.08
CA TYR A 67 -8.17 -4.65 -21.94
C TYR A 67 -7.41 -4.18 -20.68
N PHE A 68 -6.49 -5.00 -20.15
CA PHE A 68 -5.73 -4.73 -18.93
C PHE A 68 -4.48 -3.86 -19.15
N ILE A 69 -4.07 -3.60 -20.41
CA ILE A 69 -2.81 -2.93 -20.75
C ILE A 69 -2.71 -1.52 -20.11
N PRO A 70 -3.74 -0.66 -20.16
CA PRO A 70 -3.66 0.68 -19.59
C PRO A 70 -3.41 0.66 -18.08
N SER A 71 -4.12 -0.23 -17.37
CA SER A 71 -3.96 -0.42 -15.92
C SER A 71 -2.62 -1.06 -15.57
N PHE A 72 -2.16 -2.01 -16.39
CA PHE A 72 -0.85 -2.66 -16.23
C PHE A 72 0.30 -1.66 -16.34
N VAL A 73 0.35 -0.90 -17.43
CA VAL A 73 1.40 0.09 -17.67
C VAL A 73 1.38 1.18 -16.60
N SER A 74 0.18 1.67 -16.26
CA SER A 74 0.03 2.69 -15.22
C SER A 74 0.46 2.19 -13.84
N SER A 75 0.13 0.94 -13.50
CA SER A 75 0.56 0.33 -12.24
C SER A 75 2.08 0.20 -12.17
N VAL A 76 2.73 -0.32 -13.21
CA VAL A 76 4.21 -0.42 -13.25
C VAL A 76 4.85 0.96 -13.10
N LEU A 77 4.34 1.95 -13.84
CA LEU A 77 4.86 3.31 -13.84
C LEU A 77 4.73 3.98 -12.47
N VAL A 78 3.57 3.87 -11.82
CA VAL A 78 3.36 4.46 -10.48
C VAL A 78 4.20 3.78 -9.42
N ILE A 79 4.29 2.44 -9.43
CA ILE A 79 5.12 1.69 -8.50
C ILE A 79 6.58 2.13 -8.62
N PHE A 80 7.04 2.35 -9.86
CA PHE A 80 8.35 2.89 -10.15
C PHE A 80 8.53 4.33 -9.63
N LEU A 81 7.60 5.25 -9.94
CA LEU A 81 7.66 6.66 -9.52
C LEU A 81 7.64 6.84 -7.99
N PHE A 82 6.79 6.08 -7.29
CA PHE A 82 6.66 6.16 -5.83
C PHE A 82 7.77 5.40 -5.09
N ARG A 83 8.68 4.74 -5.81
CA ARG A 83 9.78 3.94 -5.28
C ARG A 83 9.31 2.97 -4.17
N ALA A 84 8.26 2.20 -4.44
CA ALA A 84 7.76 1.18 -3.50
C ALA A 84 8.87 0.18 -3.18
N ARG A 85 9.16 -0.03 -1.88
CA ARG A 85 10.35 -0.81 -1.43
C ARG A 85 10.04 -2.25 -1.07
N GLY A 86 8.78 -2.57 -0.82
CA GLY A 86 8.33 -3.90 -0.45
C GLY A 86 7.40 -4.50 -1.51
N ILE A 87 7.48 -5.82 -1.71
CA ILE A 87 6.54 -6.52 -2.60
C ILE A 87 5.09 -6.34 -2.13
N GLU A 88 4.85 -6.32 -0.81
CA GLU A 88 3.53 -6.05 -0.21
C GLU A 88 3.01 -4.66 -0.59
N GLU A 89 3.87 -3.65 -0.59
CA GLU A 89 3.52 -2.27 -0.96
C GLU A 89 3.20 -2.19 -2.45
N SER A 90 4.04 -2.79 -3.31
CA SER A 90 3.81 -2.83 -4.76
C SER A 90 2.52 -3.57 -5.12
N VAL A 91 2.22 -4.68 -4.46
CA VAL A 91 0.99 -5.45 -4.64
C VAL A 91 -0.23 -4.61 -4.25
N THR A 92 -0.17 -3.95 -3.10
CA THR A 92 -1.27 -3.09 -2.62
C THR A 92 -1.51 -1.92 -3.58
N ILE A 93 -0.45 -1.25 -4.04
CA ILE A 93 -0.56 -0.16 -5.02
C ILE A 93 -1.15 -0.68 -6.35
N SER A 94 -0.68 -1.83 -6.85
CA SER A 94 -1.20 -2.38 -8.11
C SER A 94 -2.69 -2.70 -8.03
N PHE A 95 -3.13 -3.40 -6.98
CA PHE A 95 -4.56 -3.66 -6.79
C PHE A 95 -5.37 -2.38 -6.64
N ALA A 96 -4.86 -1.38 -5.91
CA ALA A 96 -5.53 -0.08 -5.79
C ALA A 96 -5.70 0.61 -7.14
N VAL A 97 -4.66 0.62 -7.99
CA VAL A 97 -4.73 1.19 -9.35
C VAL A 97 -5.82 0.51 -10.18
N TYR A 98 -5.86 -0.83 -10.19
CA TYR A 98 -6.83 -1.59 -10.97
C TYR A 98 -8.27 -1.34 -10.48
N LEU A 99 -8.49 -1.43 -9.16
CA LEU A 99 -9.80 -1.19 -8.57
C LEU A 99 -10.32 0.22 -8.85
N PHE A 100 -9.47 1.23 -8.69
CA PHE A 100 -9.87 2.62 -8.96
C PHE A 100 -10.05 2.88 -10.46
N ALA A 101 -9.25 2.26 -11.34
CA ALA A 101 -9.42 2.41 -12.78
C ALA A 101 -10.76 1.85 -13.24
N ASP A 102 -11.11 0.63 -12.80
CA ASP A 102 -12.40 0.00 -13.13
C ASP A 102 -13.58 0.80 -12.57
N ALA A 103 -13.45 1.32 -11.34
CA ALA A 103 -14.48 2.16 -10.72
C ALA A 103 -14.70 3.48 -11.49
N ILE A 104 -13.63 4.16 -11.88
CA ILE A 104 -13.72 5.41 -12.65
C ILE A 104 -14.29 5.14 -14.04
N LEU A 105 -13.78 4.14 -14.75
CA LEU A 105 -14.24 3.81 -16.10
C LEU A 105 -15.70 3.37 -16.11
N GLY A 106 -16.09 2.49 -15.18
CA GLY A 106 -17.48 2.10 -14.99
C GLY A 106 -18.37 3.30 -14.67
N GLY A 107 -17.92 4.18 -13.78
CA GLY A 107 -18.63 5.43 -13.46
C GLY A 107 -18.84 6.34 -14.68
N ILE A 108 -17.82 6.50 -15.52
CA ILE A 108 -17.92 7.28 -16.77
C ILE A 108 -18.93 6.64 -17.72
N ILE A 109 -18.87 5.32 -17.92
CA ILE A 109 -19.78 4.60 -18.82
C ILE A 109 -21.22 4.72 -18.32
N PHE A 110 -21.51 4.35 -17.07
CA PHE A 110 -22.86 4.42 -16.52
C PHE A 110 -23.38 5.86 -16.44
N GLY A 111 -22.52 6.82 -16.09
CA GLY A 111 -22.86 8.24 -16.10
C GLY A 111 -23.24 8.74 -17.49
N SER A 112 -22.50 8.32 -18.52
CA SER A 112 -22.81 8.69 -19.91
C SER A 112 -24.15 8.12 -20.38
N LEU A 113 -24.45 6.86 -20.03
CA LEU A 113 -25.74 6.23 -20.36
C LEU A 113 -26.91 6.94 -19.69
N TYR A 114 -26.74 7.32 -18.41
CA TYR A 114 -27.76 8.06 -17.67
C TYR A 114 -28.04 9.42 -18.30
N VAL A 115 -27.00 10.19 -18.63
CA VAL A 115 -27.15 11.52 -19.26
C VAL A 115 -27.82 11.42 -20.64
N GLN A 116 -27.56 10.34 -21.39
CA GLN A 116 -28.12 10.13 -22.72
C GLN A 116 -29.50 9.43 -22.72
N SER A 117 -30.03 9.08 -21.54
CA SER A 117 -31.30 8.33 -21.39
C SER A 117 -31.33 7.00 -22.17
N ILE A 118 -30.18 6.36 -22.34
CA ILE A 118 -30.08 5.08 -23.04
C ILE A 118 -30.35 3.95 -22.03
N PRO A 119 -31.35 3.08 -22.27
CA PRO A 119 -31.59 1.95 -21.39
C PRO A 119 -30.44 0.93 -21.52
N LEU A 120 -30.04 0.32 -20.40
CA LEU A 120 -28.96 -0.68 -20.39
C LEU A 120 -29.20 -1.82 -21.39
N SER A 121 -30.45 -2.23 -21.59
CA SER A 121 -30.79 -3.28 -22.55
C SER A 121 -30.39 -2.94 -23.99
N ASP A 122 -30.43 -1.65 -24.37
CA ASP A 122 -30.02 -1.21 -25.69
C ASP A 122 -28.49 -1.08 -25.80
N ALA A 123 -27.83 -0.65 -24.72
CA ALA A 123 -26.36 -0.58 -24.67
C ALA A 123 -25.68 -1.96 -24.83
N TYR A 124 -26.34 -3.03 -24.39
CA TYR A 124 -25.83 -4.40 -24.48
C TYR A 124 -26.44 -5.26 -25.60
N ARG A 125 -27.39 -4.72 -26.40
CA ARG A 125 -28.25 -5.49 -27.33
C ARG A 125 -27.52 -6.20 -28.47
N GLY A 126 -26.25 -5.88 -28.69
CA GLY A 126 -25.38 -6.52 -29.70
C GLY A 126 -24.03 -6.99 -29.14
N TYR A 127 -23.84 -6.97 -27.82
CA TYR A 127 -22.58 -7.41 -27.23
C TYR A 127 -22.55 -8.94 -27.14
N VAL A 128 -21.83 -9.56 -28.05
CA VAL A 128 -21.62 -11.02 -28.03
C VAL A 128 -20.37 -11.28 -27.19
N LEU A 129 -20.52 -11.94 -26.04
CA LEU A 129 -19.36 -12.31 -25.21
C LEU A 129 -18.42 -13.18 -26.04
N THR A 130 -17.22 -12.68 -26.27
CA THR A 130 -16.16 -13.47 -26.89
C THR A 130 -15.38 -14.22 -25.81
N PHE A 131 -14.73 -15.33 -26.20
CA PHE A 131 -13.80 -16.02 -25.32
C PHE A 131 -12.70 -15.08 -24.80
N LEU A 132 -12.28 -14.13 -25.65
CA LEU A 132 -11.20 -13.20 -25.33
C LEU A 132 -11.61 -12.20 -24.23
N ASP A 133 -12.87 -11.78 -24.19
CA ASP A 133 -13.39 -10.90 -23.13
C ASP A 133 -13.39 -11.59 -21.76
N VAL A 134 -13.84 -12.85 -21.72
CA VAL A 134 -13.85 -13.65 -20.48
C VAL A 134 -12.42 -13.92 -20.03
N ALA A 135 -11.54 -14.33 -20.95
CA ALA A 135 -10.14 -14.57 -20.64
C ALA A 135 -9.46 -13.30 -20.13
N ALA A 136 -9.64 -12.16 -20.80
CA ALA A 136 -9.03 -10.89 -20.43
C ALA A 136 -9.49 -10.41 -19.04
N TYR A 137 -10.77 -10.58 -18.70
CA TYR A 137 -11.30 -10.22 -17.39
C TYR A 137 -10.70 -11.08 -16.27
N VAL A 138 -10.56 -12.39 -16.51
CA VAL A 138 -9.91 -13.32 -15.56
C VAL A 138 -8.41 -13.01 -15.43
N PHE A 139 -7.76 -12.57 -16.52
CA PHE A 139 -6.35 -12.17 -16.50
C PHE A 139 -6.10 -10.83 -15.80
N ASN A 140 -7.13 -10.01 -15.56
CA ASN A 140 -6.98 -8.69 -14.93
C ASN A 140 -6.24 -8.75 -13.58
N PRO A 141 -6.68 -9.53 -12.55
CA PRO A 141 -5.95 -9.66 -11.29
C PRO A 141 -4.56 -10.31 -11.44
N VAL A 142 -4.38 -11.22 -12.39
CA VAL A 142 -3.08 -11.85 -12.67
C VAL A 142 -2.10 -10.81 -13.21
N SER A 143 -2.57 -9.95 -14.11
CA SER A 143 -1.77 -8.86 -14.68
C SER A 143 -1.36 -7.84 -13.63
N ALA A 144 -2.21 -7.56 -12.63
CA ALA A 144 -1.88 -6.70 -11.50
C ALA A 144 -0.72 -7.27 -10.66
N LEU A 145 -0.73 -8.58 -10.39
CA LEU A 145 0.39 -9.23 -9.68
C LEU A 145 1.69 -9.18 -10.49
N ILE A 146 1.61 -9.38 -11.80
CA ILE A 146 2.78 -9.27 -12.69
C ILE A 146 3.29 -7.82 -12.71
N ALA A 147 2.40 -6.83 -12.78
CA ALA A 147 2.75 -5.40 -12.73
C ALA A 147 3.45 -5.05 -11.41
N ALA A 148 2.94 -5.55 -10.29
CA ALA A 148 3.56 -5.38 -8.98
C ALA A 148 4.97 -5.98 -8.92
N TYR A 149 5.15 -7.20 -9.43
CA TYR A 149 6.44 -7.87 -9.47
C TYR A 149 7.45 -7.12 -10.34
N ILE A 150 7.06 -6.73 -11.55
CA ILE A 150 7.92 -5.99 -12.49
C ILE A 150 8.28 -4.62 -11.92
N GLY A 151 7.29 -3.86 -11.44
CA GLY A 151 7.51 -2.53 -10.85
C GLY A 151 8.46 -2.57 -9.65
N ASN A 152 8.31 -3.54 -8.76
CA ASN A 152 9.21 -3.72 -7.62
C ASN A 152 10.63 -4.09 -8.08
N ARG A 153 10.77 -4.98 -9.08
CA ARG A 153 12.07 -5.41 -9.61
C ARG A 153 12.84 -4.26 -10.26
N LEU A 154 12.16 -3.38 -11.00
CA LEU A 154 12.79 -2.17 -11.55
C LEU A 154 13.37 -1.28 -10.45
N ASN A 155 12.62 -1.06 -9.37
CA ASN A 155 13.05 -0.20 -8.28
C ASN A 155 14.21 -0.82 -7.47
N SER A 156 14.17 -2.13 -7.22
CA SER A 156 15.24 -2.85 -6.51
C SER A 156 16.56 -2.87 -7.30
N SER A 157 16.51 -2.91 -8.64
CA SER A 157 17.71 -2.88 -9.49
C SER A 157 18.41 -1.52 -9.48
N ILE A 158 17.68 -0.41 -9.30
CA ILE A 158 18.24 0.94 -9.14
C ILE A 158 18.64 1.23 -7.68
N GLY A 159 18.05 0.53 -6.71
CA GLY A 159 18.17 0.80 -5.27
C GLY A 159 19.44 0.32 -4.56
N LYS A 160 20.49 -0.16 -5.25
CA LYS A 160 21.78 -0.46 -4.59
C LYS A 160 22.52 0.79 -4.07
N THR A 161 22.05 2.00 -4.34
CA THR A 161 22.78 3.25 -4.01
C THR A 161 22.10 4.18 -3.02
N GLU A 162 20.84 3.99 -2.61
CA GLU A 162 20.19 4.92 -1.67
C GLU A 162 19.43 4.20 -0.56
N GLU A 163 20.18 3.82 0.46
CA GLU A 163 19.69 3.57 1.82
C GLU A 163 18.85 4.79 2.27
N PRO A 164 17.55 4.67 2.57
CA PRO A 164 16.86 5.74 3.25
C PRO A 164 17.47 5.86 4.65
N LYS A 165 18.04 7.04 4.95
CA LYS A 165 18.31 7.46 6.32
C LYS A 165 17.13 7.06 7.19
N ARG A 166 17.34 6.09 8.08
CA ARG A 166 16.50 5.94 9.27
C ARG A 166 16.59 7.27 9.98
N ILE A 167 15.53 8.07 9.90
CA ILE A 167 15.37 9.21 10.80
C ILE A 167 15.07 8.57 12.16
N ASP A 168 16.14 8.30 12.88
CA ASP A 168 16.13 7.95 14.29
C ASP A 168 15.56 9.16 15.04
N TYR A 169 14.28 9.12 15.36
CA TYR A 169 13.72 10.03 16.34
C TYR A 169 14.33 9.66 17.69
N ARG A 170 15.55 10.17 17.96
CA ARG A 170 16.04 10.34 19.32
C ARG A 170 15.08 11.31 20.01
N ILE A 171 14.09 10.76 20.70
CA ILE A 171 13.38 11.48 21.75
C ILE A 171 14.47 11.91 22.74
N LYS A 172 14.79 13.20 22.74
CA LYS A 172 15.57 13.82 23.81
C LYS A 172 14.69 13.71 25.04
N GLU A 173 14.99 12.77 25.93
CA GLU A 173 14.42 12.75 27.28
C GLU A 173 14.75 14.10 27.91
N GLU A 174 13.73 14.96 27.98
CA GLU A 174 13.74 16.15 28.80
C GLU A 174 13.87 15.65 30.24
N LYS A 175 14.99 15.99 30.89
CA LYS A 175 15.21 15.66 32.30
C LYS A 175 14.10 16.33 33.10
N GLU A 176 13.11 15.56 33.53
CA GLU A 176 12.18 16.00 34.56
C GLU A 176 13.00 16.39 35.82
N PRO A 177 12.84 17.61 36.35
CA PRO A 177 13.53 18.00 37.57
C PRO A 177 13.00 17.17 38.72
N GLY A 178 13.92 16.53 39.44
CA GLY A 178 13.62 15.64 40.56
C GLY A 178 12.69 16.29 41.58
N GLY A 179 11.57 15.63 41.84
CA GLY A 179 10.65 15.98 42.91
C GLY A 179 11.35 15.86 44.27
N ILE A 180 11.30 16.94 45.04
CA ILE A 180 11.85 17.03 46.40
C ILE A 180 10.79 16.46 47.35
N ILE A 181 11.13 15.41 48.09
CA ILE A 181 10.30 14.87 49.16
C ILE A 181 10.50 15.78 50.38
N TYR A 182 9.45 16.49 50.82
CA TYR A 182 9.45 17.10 52.15
C TYR A 182 9.10 16.03 53.18
N SER A 183 10.01 15.76 54.09
CA SER A 183 9.71 15.13 55.37
C SER A 183 9.31 16.22 56.37
N THR A 184 8.05 16.20 56.81
CA THR A 184 7.63 16.75 58.10
C THR A 184 6.62 15.80 58.70
#